data_AF-A0A2D5BCV0-F1
#
_entry.id   AF-A0A2D5BCV0-F1
#
_cell.length_a   1.000
_cell.length_b   1.000
_cell.length_c   1.000
_cell.angle_alpha   90.00
_cell.angle_beta   90.00
_cell.angle_gamma   90.00
#
_symmetry.space_group_name_H-M   'P 1'
#
loop_
_entity.id
_entity.type
_entity.pdbx_description
1 polymer ?
#
loop_
_entity_poly.entity_id
_entity_poly.type
_entity_poly.pdbx_seq_one_letter_code
_entity_poly.pdbx_strand_id
1 'polypeptide(L)'
;MALIDVDGKRFKNFMSKLYGWGAAVVIMGALFKIIHLPGADLMLIIGLTTEAVIFFISAFESPSKDYDWSLVYPELSTLDLAGDKGRRGTVTQELDKMMEEAKIGPELLTSLGDGMRKLSDTASSLNSATDAAGATSAYSEQLNSAAKNMEALNALYAVQLENTTSQVEIQNSLMEKLGSSMDESEALAKEVGKLSGNLSQLNSVYGNMLSAMSGNK
;
A
#
# COMPACT_ATOMS: atom_id res chain seq x y z
N MET A 1 -27.95 -47.06 3.66
CA MET A 1 -26.60 -47.61 3.91
C MET A 1 -25.59 -46.76 3.14
N ALA A 2 -25.27 -45.56 3.65
CA ALA A 2 -24.17 -44.76 3.13
C ALA A 2 -22.93 -45.18 3.92
N LEU A 3 -22.08 -46.03 3.33
CA LEU A 3 -20.87 -46.58 3.96
C LEU A 3 -19.68 -45.59 3.97
N ILE A 4 -19.88 -44.36 3.49
CA ILE A 4 -18.85 -43.33 3.40
C ILE A 4 -19.37 -42.10 4.13
N ASP A 5 -18.74 -41.79 5.26
CA ASP A 5 -18.96 -40.54 6.01
C ASP A 5 -18.26 -39.40 5.28
N VAL A 6 -19.00 -38.73 4.39
CA VAL A 6 -18.54 -37.61 3.54
C VAL A 6 -18.11 -36.40 4.37
N ASP A 7 -18.60 -36.27 5.61
CA ASP A 7 -18.23 -35.19 6.53
C ASP A 7 -17.06 -35.54 7.46
N GLY A 8 -16.62 -36.79 7.43
CA GLY A 8 -15.53 -37.28 8.27
C GLY A 8 -14.22 -36.55 7.98
N LYS A 9 -13.48 -36.19 9.03
CA LYS A 9 -12.14 -35.57 8.95
C LYS A 9 -11.16 -36.39 8.09
N ARG A 10 -11.34 -37.71 8.02
CA ARG A 10 -10.55 -38.60 7.16
C ARG A 10 -10.92 -38.48 5.67
N PHE A 11 -12.20 -38.31 5.35
CA PHE A 11 -12.67 -38.10 3.97
C PHE A 11 -12.21 -36.74 3.44
N LYS A 12 -12.36 -35.66 4.21
CA LYS A 12 -11.87 -34.32 3.83
C LYS A 12 -10.35 -34.27 3.63
N ASN A 13 -9.59 -34.92 4.51
CA ASN A 13 -8.13 -35.03 4.34
C ASN A 13 -7.73 -35.88 3.13
N PHE A 14 -8.52 -36.91 2.79
CA PHE A 14 -8.30 -37.72 1.59
C PHE A 14 -8.61 -36.92 0.33
N MET A 15 -9.75 -36.21 0.30
CA MET A 15 -10.16 -35.34 -0.81
C MET A 15 -9.15 -34.23 -1.07
N SER A 16 -8.66 -33.54 -0.02
CA SER A 16 -7.60 -32.52 -0.16
C SER A 16 -6.33 -33.07 -0.84
N LYS A 17 -5.93 -34.31 -0.51
CA LYS A 17 -4.79 -34.96 -1.17
C LYS A 17 -5.11 -35.40 -2.61
N LEU A 18 -6.33 -35.86 -2.86
CA LEU A 18 -6.80 -36.25 -4.19
C LEU A 18 -6.79 -35.04 -5.15
N TYR A 19 -7.30 -33.88 -4.70
CA TYR A 19 -7.24 -32.62 -5.45
C TYR A 19 -5.79 -32.21 -5.74
N GLY A 20 -4.91 -32.27 -4.72
CA GLY A 20 -3.50 -31.91 -4.88
C GLY A 20 -2.73 -32.82 -5.85
N TRP A 21 -2.94 -34.14 -5.78
CA TRP A 21 -2.32 -35.09 -6.70
C TRP A 21 -2.89 -34.99 -8.11
N GLY A 22 -4.19 -34.79 -8.25
CA GLY A 22 -4.83 -34.55 -9.55
C GLY A 22 -4.32 -33.32 -10.25
N ALA A 23 -4.30 -32.19 -9.55
CA ALA A 23 -3.79 -30.93 -10.08
C ALA A 23 -2.33 -31.06 -10.55
N ALA A 24 -1.49 -31.80 -9.82
CA ALA A 24 -0.11 -32.04 -10.23
C ALA A 24 -0.01 -32.81 -11.56
N VAL A 25 -0.84 -33.84 -11.77
CA VAL A 25 -0.86 -34.62 -13.02
C VAL A 25 -1.36 -33.76 -14.20
N VAL A 26 -2.35 -32.90 -13.97
CA VAL A 26 -2.88 -31.97 -14.99
C VAL A 26 -1.83 -30.94 -15.38
N ILE A 27 -1.19 -30.31 -14.41
CA ILE A 27 -0.14 -29.31 -14.64
C ILE A 27 1.03 -29.94 -15.41
N MET A 28 1.40 -31.18 -15.09
CA MET A 28 2.42 -31.91 -15.85
C MET A 28 2.01 -32.18 -17.31
N GLY A 29 0.74 -32.52 -17.56
CA GLY A 29 0.22 -32.67 -18.91
C GLY A 29 0.19 -31.37 -19.71
N ALA A 30 -0.22 -30.27 -19.07
CA ALA A 30 -0.17 -28.93 -19.67
C ALA A 30 1.27 -28.50 -19.97
N LEU A 31 2.21 -28.76 -19.04
CA LEU A 31 3.62 -28.47 -19.24
C LEU A 31 4.15 -29.18 -20.48
N PHE A 32 3.96 -30.50 -20.59
CA PHE A 32 4.41 -31.29 -21.73
C PHE A 32 3.88 -30.76 -23.07
N LYS A 33 2.63 -30.28 -23.09
CA LYS A 33 2.02 -29.66 -24.27
C LYS A 33 2.70 -28.34 -24.64
N ILE A 34 3.03 -27.50 -23.68
CA ILE A 34 3.69 -26.19 -23.90
C ILE A 34 5.12 -26.38 -24.42
N ILE A 35 5.88 -27.33 -23.86
CA ILE A 35 7.28 -27.58 -24.26
C ILE A 35 7.42 -28.58 -25.43
N HIS A 36 6.30 -29.02 -26.03
CA HIS A 36 6.25 -29.89 -27.22
C HIS A 36 7.04 -31.20 -27.07
N LEU A 37 7.00 -31.82 -25.88
CA LEU A 37 7.68 -33.10 -25.65
C LEU A 37 6.99 -34.25 -26.42
N PRO A 38 7.75 -35.29 -26.83
CA PRO A 38 7.16 -36.48 -27.43
C PRO A 38 6.21 -37.15 -26.43
N GLY A 39 4.97 -37.42 -26.87
CA GLY A 39 3.91 -37.96 -26.00
C GLY A 39 3.11 -36.92 -25.23
N ALA A 40 3.27 -35.62 -25.52
CA ALA A 40 2.52 -34.54 -24.86
C ALA A 40 0.99 -34.72 -24.92
N ASP A 41 0.46 -35.14 -26.07
CA ASP A 41 -0.98 -35.35 -26.22
C ASP A 41 -1.50 -36.48 -25.32
N LEU A 42 -0.73 -37.55 -25.17
CA LEU A 42 -1.08 -38.67 -24.29
C LEU A 42 -1.04 -38.24 -22.81
N MET A 43 -0.01 -37.49 -22.41
CA MET A 43 0.08 -36.97 -21.04
C MET A 43 -1.04 -35.96 -20.73
N LEU A 44 -1.42 -35.14 -21.70
CA LEU A 44 -2.52 -34.18 -21.57
C LEU A 44 -3.89 -34.88 -21.46
N ILE A 45 -4.12 -35.94 -22.25
CA ILE A 45 -5.32 -36.76 -22.12
C ILE A 45 -5.40 -37.39 -20.72
N ILE A 46 -4.29 -37.92 -20.20
CA ILE A 46 -4.25 -38.48 -18.84
C ILE A 46 -4.55 -37.41 -17.79
N GLY A 47 -3.95 -36.21 -17.91
CA GLY A 47 -4.21 -35.08 -17.02
C GLY A 47 -5.69 -34.69 -17.00
N LEU A 48 -6.27 -34.39 -18.17
CA LEU A 48 -7.66 -33.98 -18.27
C LEU A 48 -8.65 -35.08 -17.84
N THR A 49 -8.34 -36.35 -18.11
CA THR A 49 -9.16 -37.47 -17.64
C THR A 49 -9.12 -37.57 -16.11
N THR A 50 -7.96 -37.33 -15.50
CA THR A 50 -7.81 -37.29 -14.04
C THR A 50 -8.62 -36.14 -13.43
N GLU A 51 -8.60 -34.96 -14.05
CA GLU A 51 -9.42 -33.80 -13.64
C GLU A 51 -10.93 -34.12 -13.71
N ALA A 52 -11.39 -34.74 -14.80
CA ALA A 52 -12.79 -35.09 -14.97
C ALA A 52 -13.29 -36.05 -13.88
N VAL A 53 -12.46 -37.02 -13.48
CA VAL A 53 -12.79 -37.96 -12.39
C VAL A 53 -12.85 -37.24 -11.04
N ILE A 54 -11.93 -36.31 -10.78
CA ILE A 54 -11.90 -35.55 -9.53
C ILE A 54 -13.09 -34.62 -9.41
N PHE A 55 -13.46 -33.91 -10.48
CA PHE A 55 -14.68 -33.08 -10.50
C PHE A 55 -15.95 -33.91 -10.30
N PHE A 56 -16.00 -35.11 -10.89
CA PHE A 56 -17.13 -36.00 -10.69
C PHE A 56 -17.26 -36.45 -9.23
N ILE A 57 -16.15 -36.76 -8.56
CA ILE A 57 -16.16 -37.14 -7.14
C ILE A 57 -16.42 -35.91 -6.23
N SER A 58 -15.93 -34.73 -6.62
CA SER A 58 -16.14 -33.45 -5.92
C SER A 58 -17.62 -33.06 -5.85
N ALA A 59 -18.43 -33.42 -6.85
CA ALA A 59 -19.87 -33.15 -6.85
C ALA A 59 -20.64 -33.82 -5.69
N PHE A 60 -20.03 -34.81 -5.04
CA PHE A 60 -20.59 -35.46 -3.85
C PHE A 60 -20.11 -34.85 -2.52
N GLU A 61 -19.25 -33.83 -2.55
CA GLU A 61 -18.81 -33.09 -1.36
C GLU A 61 -19.89 -32.08 -0.93
N SER A 62 -20.16 -32.00 0.37
CA SER A 62 -21.11 -31.01 0.90
C SER A 62 -20.56 -29.59 0.73
N PRO A 63 -21.41 -28.61 0.37
CA PRO A 63 -20.98 -27.22 0.20
C PRO A 63 -20.29 -26.71 1.47
N SER A 64 -19.17 -26.00 1.31
CA SER A 64 -18.41 -25.42 2.41
C SER A 64 -19.34 -24.57 3.26
N LYS A 65 -19.27 -24.73 4.59
CA LYS A 65 -19.97 -23.85 5.52
C LYS A 65 -19.44 -22.43 5.32
N ASP A 66 -20.30 -21.54 4.84
CA ASP A 66 -19.95 -20.13 4.71
C ASP A 66 -19.58 -19.60 6.09
N TYR A 67 -18.38 -19.03 6.18
CA TYR A 67 -17.95 -18.36 7.39
C TYR A 67 -18.80 -17.10 7.55
N ASP A 68 -19.36 -16.92 8.73
CA ASP A 68 -20.19 -15.76 9.03
C ASP A 68 -19.30 -14.52 9.21
N TRP A 69 -18.99 -13.86 8.09
CA TRP A 69 -18.13 -12.68 8.04
C TRP A 69 -18.73 -11.46 8.78
N SER A 70 -20.00 -11.53 9.18
CA SER A 70 -20.67 -10.48 9.97
C SER A 70 -20.05 -10.29 11.36
N LEU A 71 -19.40 -11.33 11.89
CA LEU A 71 -18.65 -11.29 13.15
C LEU A 71 -17.43 -10.35 13.09
N VAL A 72 -16.87 -10.15 11.89
CA VAL A 72 -15.65 -9.34 11.68
C VAL A 72 -15.98 -8.00 11.03
N TYR A 73 -17.01 -7.94 10.20
CA TYR A 73 -17.49 -6.71 9.56
C TYR A 73 -19.00 -6.54 9.77
N PRO A 74 -19.43 -5.94 10.89
CA PRO A 74 -20.84 -5.76 11.20
C PRO A 74 -21.57 -4.85 10.20
N GLU A 75 -20.85 -4.01 9.47
CA GLU A 75 -21.39 -3.15 8.40
C GLU A 75 -22.02 -3.93 7.22
N LEU A 76 -21.69 -5.22 7.04
CA LEU A 76 -22.31 -6.09 6.03
C LEU A 76 -23.57 -6.80 6.55
N SER A 77 -23.75 -6.88 7.86
CA SER A 77 -24.91 -7.54 8.49
C SER A 77 -26.19 -6.74 8.36
N THR A 78 -26.09 -5.42 8.16
CA THR A 78 -27.23 -4.53 7.95
C THR A 78 -27.81 -4.65 6.54
N LEU A 79 -27.06 -5.23 5.59
CA LEU A 79 -27.55 -5.50 4.23
C LEU A 79 -28.20 -6.88 4.07
N ASP A 80 -28.04 -7.81 5.01
CA ASP A 80 -28.68 -9.12 4.95
C ASP A 80 -30.00 -9.14 5.73
N LEU A 81 -31.04 -8.65 5.05
CA LEU A 81 -32.37 -9.28 4.92
C LEU A 81 -32.73 -10.36 5.97
N ALA A 82 -32.82 -9.97 7.23
CA ALA A 82 -33.49 -10.77 8.24
C ALA A 82 -35.01 -10.64 8.06
N GLY A 83 -35.54 -11.48 7.18
CA GLY A 83 -36.91 -12.02 7.19
C GLY A 83 -38.04 -11.03 7.45
N ASP A 84 -38.62 -10.49 6.38
CA ASP A 84 -40.06 -10.23 6.37
C ASP A 84 -40.71 -10.60 5.03
N LYS A 85 -41.81 -11.34 5.14
CA LYS A 85 -42.65 -11.74 4.03
C LYS A 85 -43.50 -10.55 3.61
N GLY A 86 -43.10 -9.84 2.55
CA GLY A 86 -44.05 -8.94 1.90
C GLY A 86 -43.42 -7.95 0.95
N ARG A 87 -43.91 -7.95 -0.30
CA ARG A 87 -43.62 -6.97 -1.35
C ARG A 87 -42.18 -6.99 -1.88
N ARG A 88 -41.91 -7.97 -2.76
CA ARG A 88 -40.98 -7.78 -3.87
C ARG A 88 -41.45 -6.60 -4.72
N GLY A 89 -40.78 -5.46 -4.61
CA GLY A 89 -40.61 -4.60 -5.78
C GLY A 89 -39.74 -5.35 -6.78
N THR A 90 -40.01 -5.19 -8.07
CA THR A 90 -39.17 -5.79 -9.12
C THR A 90 -37.75 -5.21 -9.03
N VAL A 91 -36.73 -5.94 -9.46
CA VAL A 91 -35.31 -5.49 -9.47
C VAL A 91 -35.14 -4.09 -10.08
N THR A 92 -36.03 -3.71 -11.00
CA THR A 92 -36.15 -2.36 -11.57
C THR A 92 -36.53 -1.25 -10.57
N GLN A 93 -37.41 -1.49 -9.60
CA GLN A 93 -37.79 -0.49 -8.59
C GLN A 93 -36.69 -0.24 -7.56
N GLU A 94 -35.87 -1.25 -7.28
CA GLU A 94 -34.71 -1.14 -6.39
C GLU A 94 -33.53 -0.46 -7.09
N LEU A 95 -33.36 -0.71 -8.39
CA LEU A 95 -32.45 0.05 -9.25
C LEU A 95 -32.86 1.53 -9.35
N ASP A 96 -34.15 1.82 -9.59
CA ASP A 96 -34.68 3.19 -9.65
C ASP A 96 -34.48 3.94 -8.33
N LYS A 97 -34.70 3.27 -7.20
CA LYS A 97 -34.49 3.84 -5.87
C LYS A 97 -33.01 4.12 -5.59
N MET A 98 -32.11 3.23 -6.02
CA MET A 98 -30.66 3.47 -5.94
C MET A 98 -30.19 4.59 -6.89
N MET A 99 -30.79 4.72 -8.07
CA MET A 99 -30.48 5.79 -9.02
C MET A 99 -30.95 7.16 -8.50
N GLU A 100 -32.09 7.21 -7.80
CA GLU A 100 -32.63 8.41 -7.15
C GLU A 100 -31.83 8.81 -5.90
N GLU A 101 -31.45 7.83 -5.06
CA GLU A 101 -30.75 8.05 -3.79
C GLU A 101 -29.25 8.38 -3.95
N ALA A 102 -28.59 7.80 -4.97
CA ALA A 102 -27.18 8.07 -5.25
C ALA A 102 -26.93 9.32 -6.13
N LYS A 103 -27.99 10.06 -6.53
CA LYS A 103 -27.92 11.19 -7.47
C LYS A 103 -27.03 10.88 -8.68
N ILE A 104 -27.30 9.76 -9.37
CA ILE A 104 -26.56 9.42 -10.59
C ILE A 104 -26.98 10.38 -11.70
N GLY A 105 -26.32 11.53 -11.74
CA GLY A 105 -26.53 12.56 -12.74
C GLY A 105 -26.05 12.14 -14.13
N PRO A 106 -26.47 12.87 -15.17
CA PRO A 106 -26.01 12.63 -16.54
C PRO A 106 -24.48 12.67 -16.68
N GLU A 107 -23.77 13.38 -15.80
CA GLU A 107 -22.30 13.41 -15.80
C GLU A 107 -21.66 12.07 -15.41
N LEU A 108 -22.24 11.34 -14.45
CA LEU A 108 -21.71 10.03 -14.01
C LEU A 108 -21.97 8.94 -15.04
N LEU A 109 -23.12 8.99 -15.73
CA LEU A 109 -23.41 8.12 -16.87
C LEU A 109 -22.47 8.41 -18.05
N THR A 110 -22.15 9.69 -18.28
CA THR A 110 -21.21 10.09 -19.32
C THR A 110 -19.78 9.64 -19.00
N SER A 111 -19.31 9.84 -17.76
CA SER A 111 -17.97 9.42 -17.34
C SER A 111 -17.81 7.90 -17.34
N LEU A 112 -18.85 7.16 -16.95
CA LEU A 112 -18.88 5.70 -17.04
C LEU A 112 -18.88 5.24 -18.50
N GLY A 113 -19.67 5.90 -19.36
CA GLY A 113 -19.69 5.64 -20.81
C GLY A 113 -18.32 5.88 -21.46
N ASP A 114 -17.66 6.98 -21.12
CA ASP A 114 -16.31 7.29 -21.59
C ASP A 114 -15.27 6.31 -21.05
N GLY A 115 -15.39 5.89 -19.78
CA GLY A 115 -14.54 4.85 -19.18
C GLY A 115 -14.68 3.52 -19.90
N MET A 116 -15.91 3.09 -20.19
CA MET A 116 -16.21 1.85 -20.92
C MET A 116 -15.72 1.91 -22.37
N ARG A 117 -15.82 3.06 -23.05
CA ARG A 117 -15.26 3.26 -24.40
C ARG A 117 -13.74 3.17 -24.39
N LYS A 118 -13.05 3.87 -23.47
CA LYS A 118 -11.58 3.78 -23.32
C LYS A 118 -11.11 2.36 -23.01
N LEU A 119 -11.86 1.63 -22.20
CA LEU A 119 -11.57 0.23 -21.91
C LEU A 119 -11.71 -0.64 -23.17
N SER A 120 -12.78 -0.44 -23.95
CA SER A 120 -12.98 -1.12 -25.23
C SER A 120 -11.86 -0.81 -26.23
N ASP A 121 -11.42 0.44 -26.33
CA ASP A 121 -10.33 0.85 -27.21
C ASP A 121 -8.98 0.24 -26.78
N THR A 122 -8.75 0.17 -25.46
CA THR A 122 -7.56 -0.48 -24.88
C THR A 122 -7.58 -1.99 -25.14
N ALA A 123 -8.72 -2.64 -24.94
CA ALA A 123 -8.90 -4.07 -25.21
C ALA A 123 -8.77 -4.39 -26.71
N SER A 124 -9.29 -3.53 -27.58
CA SER A 124 -9.12 -3.61 -29.04
C SER A 124 -7.65 -3.43 -29.46
N SER A 125 -6.94 -2.49 -28.82
CA SER A 125 -5.50 -2.29 -29.02
C SER A 125 -4.67 -3.47 -28.53
N LEU A 126 -5.07 -4.10 -27.42
CA LEU A 126 -4.48 -5.35 -26.92
C LEU A 126 -4.74 -6.52 -27.88
N ASN A 127 -5.93 -6.57 -28.49
CA ASN A 127 -6.24 -7.58 -29.51
C ASN A 127 -5.48 -7.34 -30.83
N SER A 128 -5.13 -6.08 -31.10
CA SER A 128 -4.25 -5.66 -32.22
C SER A 128 -2.76 -5.92 -31.93
N ALA A 129 -2.39 -6.34 -30.72
CA ALA A 129 -1.02 -6.72 -30.36
C ALA A 129 -0.57 -8.08 -30.97
N THR A 130 -1.37 -8.65 -31.88
CA THR A 130 -0.97 -9.76 -32.75
C THR A 130 0.13 -9.40 -33.74
N ASP A 131 0.44 -8.11 -33.96
CA ASP A 131 1.65 -7.68 -34.65
C ASP A 131 2.81 -7.53 -33.65
N ALA A 132 3.61 -8.59 -33.50
CA ALA A 132 4.77 -8.67 -32.60
C ALA A 132 5.78 -7.50 -32.74
N ALA A 133 5.76 -6.78 -33.86
CA ALA A 133 6.55 -5.58 -34.09
C ALA A 133 6.12 -4.38 -33.20
N GLY A 134 4.83 -4.21 -32.92
CA GLY A 134 4.30 -3.10 -32.11
C GLY A 134 4.60 -3.25 -30.63
N ALA A 135 4.45 -4.47 -30.08
CA ALA A 135 4.77 -4.77 -28.69
C ALA A 135 6.28 -4.61 -28.40
N THR A 136 7.14 -4.95 -29.37
CA THR A 136 8.60 -4.73 -29.26
C THR A 136 8.95 -3.25 -29.22
N SER A 137 8.28 -2.42 -30.04
CA SER A 137 8.48 -0.97 -30.05
C SER A 137 8.08 -0.33 -28.73
N ALA A 138 6.88 -0.66 -28.22
CA ALA A 138 6.39 -0.15 -26.93
C ALA A 138 7.29 -0.58 -25.76
N TYR A 139 7.76 -1.82 -25.76
CA TYR A 139 8.71 -2.32 -24.76
C TYR A 139 10.05 -1.57 -24.80
N SER A 140 10.57 -1.30 -26.00
CA SER A 140 11.81 -0.52 -26.20
C SER A 140 11.66 0.91 -25.69
N GLU A 141 10.50 1.53 -25.92
CA GLU A 141 10.18 2.88 -25.45
C GLU A 141 10.04 2.93 -23.91
N GLN A 142 9.45 1.89 -23.32
CA GLN A 142 9.37 1.72 -21.86
C GLN A 142 10.76 1.53 -21.22
N LEU A 143 11.64 0.74 -21.85
CA LEU A 143 13.02 0.56 -21.40
C LEU A 143 13.83 1.86 -21.50
N ASN A 144 13.66 2.63 -22.57
CA ASN A 144 14.32 3.93 -22.71
C ASN A 144 13.84 4.92 -21.64
N SER A 145 12.54 4.89 -21.32
CA SER A 145 11.98 5.71 -20.25
C SER A 145 12.49 5.28 -18.87
N ALA A 146 12.62 3.98 -18.63
CA ALA A 146 13.22 3.44 -17.41
C ALA A 146 14.70 3.83 -17.27
N ALA A 147 15.47 3.79 -18.36
CA ALA A 147 16.87 4.21 -18.39
C ALA A 147 17.02 5.70 -18.02
N LYS A 148 16.17 6.58 -18.59
CA LYS A 148 16.14 8.01 -18.23
C LYS A 148 15.78 8.24 -16.75
N ASN A 149 14.82 7.48 -16.22
CA ASN A 149 14.46 7.58 -14.81
C ASN A 149 15.61 7.11 -13.90
N MET A 150 16.36 6.08 -14.29
CA MET A 150 17.56 5.66 -13.56
C MET A 150 18.67 6.71 -13.60
N GLU A 151 18.88 7.36 -14.75
CA GLU A 151 19.84 8.45 -14.87
C GLU A 151 19.46 9.64 -13.99
N ALA A 152 18.18 10.03 -13.99
CA ALA A 152 17.65 11.05 -13.09
C ALA A 152 17.82 10.67 -11.61
N LEU A 153 17.59 9.40 -11.26
CA LEU A 153 17.84 8.89 -9.90
C LEU A 153 19.31 9.00 -9.50
N ASN A 154 20.24 8.64 -10.38
CA ASN A 154 21.67 8.77 -10.13
C ASN A 154 22.08 10.24 -9.94
N ALA A 155 21.54 11.15 -10.76
CA ALA A 155 21.78 12.58 -10.61
C ALA A 155 21.22 13.09 -9.27
N LEU A 156 20.02 12.65 -8.87
CA LEU A 156 19.44 12.99 -7.58
C LEU A 156 20.30 12.49 -6.40
N TYR A 157 20.84 11.27 -6.52
CA TYR A 157 21.77 10.72 -5.53
C TYR A 157 23.05 11.56 -5.40
N ALA A 158 23.63 12.01 -6.51
CA ALA A 158 24.79 12.90 -6.49
C ALA A 158 24.47 14.23 -5.78
N VAL A 159 23.34 14.86 -6.13
CA VAL A 159 22.85 16.09 -5.50
C VAL A 159 22.57 15.89 -4.00
N GLN A 160 22.00 14.76 -3.61
CA GLN A 160 21.75 14.44 -2.20
C GLN A 160 23.06 14.31 -1.42
N LEU A 161 24.07 13.68 -1.99
CA LEU A 161 25.38 13.52 -1.36
C LEU A 161 26.07 14.87 -1.18
N GLU A 162 25.99 15.74 -2.18
CA GLU A 162 26.51 17.12 -2.12
C GLU A 162 25.78 17.96 -1.07
N ASN A 163 24.44 17.94 -1.06
CA ASN A 163 23.64 18.63 -0.04
C ASN A 163 23.93 18.13 1.38
N THR A 164 24.15 16.82 1.54
CA THR A 164 24.50 16.24 2.85
C THR A 164 25.88 16.71 3.30
N THR A 165 26.85 16.75 2.38
CA THR A 165 28.20 17.26 2.66
C THR A 165 28.15 18.73 3.06
N SER A 166 27.41 19.55 2.30
CA SER A 166 27.23 20.97 2.61
C SER A 166 26.49 21.17 3.94
N GLN A 167 25.47 20.36 4.25
CA GLN A 167 24.82 20.40 5.57
C GLN A 167 25.79 20.09 6.71
N VAL A 168 26.67 19.09 6.55
CA VAL A 168 27.67 18.74 7.57
C VAL A 168 28.67 19.88 7.76
N GLU A 169 29.12 20.53 6.68
CA GLU A 169 29.98 21.72 6.78
C GLU A 169 29.28 22.88 7.48
N ILE A 170 28.03 23.17 7.10
CA ILE A 170 27.22 24.21 7.75
C ILE A 170 27.04 23.88 9.23
N GLN A 171 26.73 22.63 9.57
CA GLN A 171 26.55 22.19 10.95
C GLN A 171 27.84 22.32 11.77
N ASN A 172 29.00 21.94 11.21
CA ASN A 172 30.29 22.13 11.86
C ASN A 172 30.60 23.62 12.07
N SER A 173 30.41 24.46 11.05
CA SER A 173 30.62 25.91 11.18
C SER A 173 29.65 26.56 12.18
N LEU A 174 28.42 26.04 12.28
CA LEU A 174 27.44 26.48 13.26
C LEU A 174 27.87 26.09 14.67
N MET A 175 28.36 24.86 14.87
CA MET A 175 28.90 24.42 16.16
C MET A 175 30.11 25.24 16.58
N GLU A 176 31.01 25.57 15.64
CA GLU A 176 32.16 26.44 15.90
C GLU A 176 31.73 27.84 16.32
N LYS A 177 30.79 28.46 15.58
CA LYS A 177 30.23 29.78 15.92
C LYS A 177 29.44 29.76 17.23
N LEU A 178 28.73 28.68 17.54
CA LEU A 178 28.04 28.54 18.83
C LEU A 178 29.06 28.44 19.96
N GLY A 179 30.12 27.66 19.79
CA GLY A 179 31.21 27.55 20.77
C GLY A 179 31.84 28.90 21.07
N SER A 180 32.23 29.65 20.04
CA SER A 180 32.81 30.99 20.23
C SER A 180 31.82 31.97 20.86
N SER A 181 30.54 31.91 20.48
CA SER A 181 29.51 32.77 21.07
C SER A 181 29.23 32.43 22.53
N MET A 182 29.32 31.15 22.92
CA MET A 182 29.22 30.72 24.32
C MET A 182 30.39 31.29 25.14
N ASP A 183 31.61 31.25 24.61
CA ASP A 183 32.78 31.84 25.26
C ASP A 183 32.62 33.37 25.43
N GLU A 184 32.14 34.07 24.41
CA GLU A 184 31.85 35.51 24.49
C GLU A 184 30.71 35.83 25.48
N SER A 185 29.68 34.99 25.54
CA SER A 185 28.58 35.15 26.50
C SER A 185 29.04 34.95 27.94
N GLU A 186 29.93 33.98 28.19
CA GLU A 186 30.53 33.78 29.52
C GLU A 186 31.41 34.97 29.93
N ALA A 187 32.21 35.49 29.00
CA ALA A 187 33.02 36.70 29.24
C ALA A 187 32.13 37.91 29.56
N LEU A 188 31.04 38.11 28.82
CA LEU A 188 30.07 39.18 29.06
C LEU A 188 29.42 39.02 30.45
N ALA A 189 28.99 37.82 30.81
CA ALA A 189 28.40 37.55 32.13
C ALA A 189 29.36 37.89 33.27
N LYS A 190 30.65 37.55 33.12
CA LYS A 190 31.71 37.94 34.08
C LYS A 190 31.85 39.45 34.21
N GLU A 191 31.84 40.16 33.10
CA GLU A 191 32.04 41.62 33.09
C GLU A 191 30.82 42.36 33.66
N VAL A 192 29.60 41.88 33.36
CA VAL A 192 28.36 42.35 34.00
C VAL A 192 28.38 42.09 35.51
N GLY A 193 28.89 40.93 35.94
CA GLY A 193 29.08 40.62 37.37
C GLY A 193 30.03 41.61 38.07
N LYS A 194 31.17 41.92 37.45
CA LYS A 194 32.09 42.97 37.95
C LYS A 194 31.43 44.34 37.99
N LEU A 195 30.69 44.71 36.95
CA LEU A 195 29.99 45.99 36.89
C LEU A 195 28.98 46.14 38.03
N SER A 196 28.21 45.07 38.30
CA SER A 196 27.26 44.99 39.41
C SER A 196 27.98 45.13 40.77
N GLY A 197 29.11 44.44 40.95
CA GLY A 197 29.93 44.55 42.15
C GLY A 197 30.48 45.96 42.37
N ASN A 198 30.99 46.59 41.32
CA ASN A 198 31.48 47.97 41.36
C ASN A 198 30.36 48.97 41.69
N LEU A 199 29.18 48.81 41.08
CA LEU A 199 28.00 49.61 41.40
C LEU A 199 27.59 49.44 42.87
N SER A 200 27.63 48.23 43.41
CA SER A 200 27.35 47.97 44.83
C SER A 200 28.35 48.67 45.76
N GLN A 201 29.65 48.59 45.45
CA GLN A 201 30.70 49.29 46.19
C GLN A 201 30.53 50.80 46.13
N LEU A 202 30.26 51.35 44.94
CA LEU A 202 29.98 52.78 44.76
C LEU A 202 28.78 53.21 45.60
N ASN A 203 27.69 52.44 45.57
CA ASN A 203 26.49 52.74 46.33
C ASN A 203 26.75 52.64 47.85
N SER A 204 27.60 51.71 48.29
CA SER A 204 28.05 51.62 49.69
C SER A 204 28.88 52.83 50.12
N VAL A 205 29.83 53.28 49.29
CA VAL A 205 30.63 54.49 49.55
C VAL A 205 29.75 55.73 49.58
N TYR A 206 28.81 55.87 48.64
CA TYR A 206 27.84 56.96 48.65
C TYR A 206 26.96 56.93 49.90
N GLY A 207 26.47 55.75 50.32
CA GLY A 207 25.69 55.61 51.55
C GLY A 207 26.49 55.95 52.83
N ASN A 208 27.75 55.53 52.88
CA ASN A 208 28.67 55.87 53.98
C ASN A 208 29.00 57.36 54.00
N MET A 209 29.20 57.99 52.84
CA MET A 209 29.45 59.43 52.70
C MET A 209 28.20 60.26 53.05
N LEU A 210 27.02 59.79 52.65
CA LEU A 210 25.74 60.40 53.03
C LEU A 210 25.51 60.30 54.53
N SER A 211 25.80 59.15 55.14
CA SER A 211 25.72 58.96 56.60
C SER A 211 26.72 59.84 57.35
N ALA A 212 27.95 59.99 56.84
CA ALA A 212 28.97 60.86 57.42
C ALA A 212 28.62 62.35 57.28
N MET A 213 28.00 62.78 56.18
CA MET A 213 27.51 64.16 56.02
C MET A 213 26.22 64.43 56.81
N SER A 214 25.34 63.42 56.98
CA SER A 214 24.11 63.52 57.76
C SER A 214 24.35 63.46 59.27
N GLY A 215 25.40 62.75 59.71
CA GLY A 215 25.74 62.55 61.12
C GLY A 215 26.53 63.68 61.77
N ASN A 216 26.91 64.71 61.01
CA ASN A 216 27.69 65.85 61.51
C ASN A 216 26.80 67.08 61.84
N LYS A 217 25.59 66.85 62.37
CA LYS A 217 24.70 67.88 62.94
C LYS A 217 24.56 67.71 64.43
#